data_AF-A0A937VKF4-F1
#
_entry.id   AF-A0A937VKF4-F1
#
_cell.length_a   1.000
_cell.length_b   1.000
_cell.length_c   1.000
_cell.angle_alpha   90.00
_cell.angle_beta   90.00
_cell.angle_gamma   90.00
#
_symmetry.space_group_name_H-M   'P 1'
#
loop_
_entity.id
_entity.type
_entity.pdbx_description
1 polymer ?
#
loop_
_entity_poly.entity_id
_entity_poly.type
_entity_poly.pdbx_seq_one_letter_code
_entity_poly.pdbx_strand_id
1 'polypeptide(L)' 'MAATDVKGAGTKDEPWVLLTPPGKSEYRAYRDETLDPPALVVTVGKTELRYHVRAIDDLHAMLKAAGNWVPLG' A
#
# COMPACT_ATOMS: atom_id res chain seq x y z
N MET A 1 15.13 7.41 8.60
CA MET A 1 14.52 6.15 8.17
C MET A 1 15.62 5.30 7.55
N ALA A 2 15.78 4.04 7.95
CA ALA A 2 16.75 3.17 7.30
C ALA A 2 16.32 3.02 5.83
N ALA A 3 17.20 3.34 4.89
CA ALA A 3 16.95 3.10 3.47
C ALA A 3 17.03 1.59 3.25
N THR A 4 15.89 0.90 3.33
CA THR A 4 15.77 -0.46 2.81
C THR A 4 15.81 -0.39 1.29
N ASP A 5 16.79 -1.06 0.70
CA ASP A 5 16.86 -1.29 -0.75
C ASP A 5 15.67 -2.20 -1.14
N VAL A 6 14.59 -1.58 -1.62
CA VAL A 6 13.38 -2.28 -2.05
C VAL A 6 13.58 -2.72 -3.49
N LYS A 7 13.51 -4.03 -3.75
CA LYS A 7 13.58 -4.57 -5.12
C LYS A 7 12.28 -4.27 -5.86
N GLY A 8 12.39 -3.82 -7.11
CA GLY A 8 11.25 -3.52 -8.00
C GLY A 8 10.86 -2.05 -8.02
N ALA A 9 10.16 -1.63 -9.07
CA ALA A 9 9.73 -0.24 -9.30
C ALA A 9 8.31 0.06 -8.78
N GLY A 10 7.57 -0.97 -8.34
CA GLY A 10 6.18 -0.82 -7.89
C GLY A 10 5.18 -0.82 -9.04
N THR A 11 5.58 -1.31 -10.22
CA THR A 11 4.70 -1.50 -11.38
C THR A 11 4.25 -2.95 -11.45
N LYS A 12 3.25 -3.23 -12.28
CA LYS A 12 2.74 -4.60 -12.47
C LYS A 12 3.82 -5.58 -12.96
N ASP A 13 4.71 -5.10 -13.84
CA ASP A 13 5.80 -5.90 -14.38
C ASP A 13 6.99 -5.98 -13.41
N GLU A 14 7.23 -4.93 -12.63
CA GLU A 14 8.30 -4.84 -11.63
C GLU A 14 7.74 -4.51 -10.25
N PRO A 15 7.01 -5.45 -9.60
CA PRO A 15 6.41 -5.20 -8.30
C PRO A 15 7.49 -5.07 -7.23
N TRP A 16 7.20 -4.27 -6.20
CA TRP A 16 8.02 -4.24 -5.00
C TRP A 16 8.05 -5.62 -4.34
N VAL A 17 9.21 -6.05 -3.88
CA VAL A 17 9.37 -7.22 -3.01
C VAL A 17 9.71 -6.73 -1.61
N LEU A 18 8.83 -7.04 -0.65
CA LEU A 18 8.84 -6.49 0.69
C LEU A 18 8.74 -7.59 1.74
N LEU A 19 9.11 -7.29 2.99
CA LEU A 19 9.01 -8.20 4.12
C LEU A 19 7.93 -7.74 5.11
N THR A 20 7.16 -8.68 5.66
CA THR A 20 6.21 -8.40 6.76
C THR A 20 6.94 -7.91 8.02
N PRO A 21 6.27 -7.22 8.97
CA PRO A 21 6.89 -6.61 10.15
C PRO A 21 7.77 -7.46 11.10
N PRO A 22 7.82 -8.80 11.07
CA PRO A 22 8.89 -9.57 11.72
C PRO A 22 10.12 -9.86 10.83
N GLY A 23 10.15 -9.37 9.59
CA GLY A 23 11.23 -9.55 8.62
C GLY A 23 11.31 -10.95 7.99
N LYS A 24 10.29 -11.79 8.16
CA LYS A 24 10.36 -13.23 7.84
C LYS A 24 9.58 -13.66 6.61
N SER A 25 8.47 -12.99 6.30
CA SER A 25 7.62 -13.39 5.17
C SER A 25 7.67 -12.34 4.09
N GLU A 26 7.91 -12.77 2.86
CA GLU A 26 7.87 -11.90 1.69
C GLU A 26 6.45 -11.66 1.20
N TYR A 27 6.21 -10.47 0.67
CA TYR A 27 5.02 -10.14 -0.09
C TYR A 27 5.40 -9.23 -1.26
N ARG A 28 4.53 -9.21 -2.27
CA ARG A 28 4.69 -8.35 -3.44
C ARG A 28 3.65 -7.26 -3.45
N ALA A 29 4.01 -6.07 -3.89
CA ALA A 29 3.07 -4.97 -4.04
C ALA A 29 3.35 -4.14 -5.29
N TYR A 30 2.30 -3.69 -5.97
CA TYR A 30 2.42 -2.76 -7.09
C TYR A 30 1.19 -1.86 -7.18
N ARG A 31 1.37 -0.66 -7.74
CA ARG A 31 0.27 0.23 -8.09
C ARG A 31 -0.24 -0.12 -9.48
N ASP A 32 -1.56 -0.21 -9.63
CA ASP A 32 -2.24 -0.36 -10.91
C ASP A 32 -3.30 0.74 -11.05
N GLU A 33 -2.96 1.77 -11.84
CA GLU A 33 -3.86 2.89 -12.15
C GLU A 33 -4.86 2.54 -13.26
N THR A 34 -4.75 1.36 -13.88
CA THR A 34 -5.65 0.92 -14.95
C THR A 34 -6.89 0.19 -14.41
N LEU A 35 -6.87 -0.21 -13.13
CA LEU A 35 -8.03 -0.79 -12.46
C LEU A 35 -9.09 0.27 -12.16
N ASP A 36 -10.35 -0.17 -12.06
CA ASP A 36 -11.47 0.67 -11.64
C ASP A 36 -12.09 0.10 -10.35
N PRO A 37 -11.87 0.74 -9.18
CA PRO A 37 -11.04 1.93 -8.97
C PRO A 37 -9.52 1.63 -8.97
N PRO A 38 -8.64 2.64 -9.21
CA PRO A 38 -7.19 2.50 -9.13
C PRO A 38 -6.74 1.90 -7.79
N ALA A 39 -5.90 0.87 -7.84
CA ALA A 39 -5.57 0.09 -6.66
C ALA A 39 -4.07 -0.15 -6.45
N LEU A 40 -3.67 -0.18 -5.17
CA LEU A 40 -2.48 -0.87 -4.72
C LEU A 40 -2.83 -2.35 -4.58
N VAL A 41 -2.19 -3.19 -5.39
CA VAL A 41 -2.35 -4.65 -5.34
C VAL A 41 -1.25 -5.22 -4.46
N VAL A 42 -1.64 -6.04 -3.48
CA VAL A 42 -0.72 -6.68 -2.53
C VAL A 42 -0.96 -8.18 -2.55
N THR A 43 0.08 -8.97 -2.84
CA THR A 43 0.00 -10.43 -2.90
C THR A 43 0.85 -11.06 -1.79
N VAL A 44 0.21 -11.85 -0.93
CA VAL A 44 0.85 -12.62 0.15
C VAL A 44 0.50 -14.10 -0.02
N GLY A 45 1.48 -14.91 -0.43
CA GLY A 45 1.23 -16.31 -0.79
C GLY A 45 0.25 -16.42 -1.96
N LYS A 46 -0.95 -16.96 -1.71
CA LYS A 46 -2.03 -17.09 -2.72
C LYS A 46 -3.11 -16.01 -2.59
N THR A 47 -3.03 -15.19 -1.56
CA THR A 47 -4.04 -14.18 -1.25
C THR A 47 -3.66 -12.86 -1.90
N GLU A 48 -4.60 -12.27 -2.62
CA GLU A 48 -4.48 -10.93 -3.17
C GLU A 48 -5.42 -9.98 -2.41
N LEU A 49 -4.87 -8.85 -1.97
CA LEU A 49 -5.58 -7.75 -1.36
C LEU A 49 -5.46 -6.52 -2.27
N ARG A 50 -6.52 -5.72 -2.33
CA ARG A 50 -6.54 -4.48 -3.10
C ARG A 50 -6.99 -3.34 -2.22
N TYR A 51 -6.25 -2.24 -2.28
CA TYR A 51 -6.55 -1.01 -1.57
C TYR A 51 -6.69 0.13 -2.57
N HIS A 52 -7.65 1.02 -2.37
CA HIS A 52 -7.74 2.19 -3.25
C HIS A 52 -6.50 3.05 -3.08
N VAL A 53 -5.88 3.43 -4.20
CA VAL A 53 -4.68 4.27 -4.20
C VAL A 53 -4.90 5.59 -3.44
N ARG A 54 -6.11 6.15 -3.57
CA ARG A 54 -6.51 7.41 -2.92
C ARG A 54 -6.76 7.30 -1.41
N ALA A 55 -6.72 6.10 -0.82
CA ALA A 55 -7.18 5.90 0.57
C ALA A 55 -6.45 6.80 1.59
N ILE A 56 -5.15 7.02 1.40
CA ILE A 56 -4.35 7.89 2.28
C ILE A 56 -4.71 9.35 2.08
N ASP A 57 -4.92 9.78 0.84
CA ASP A 57 -5.30 11.16 0.53
C ASP A 57 -6.71 11.48 1.05
N ASP A 58 -7.65 10.56 0.84
CA ASP A 58 -9.02 10.64 1.36
C ASP A 58 -9.02 10.70 2.90
N LEU A 59 -8.26 9.82 3.56
CA LEU A 59 -8.13 9.82 5.02
C LEU A 59 -7.55 11.14 5.52
N HIS A 60 -6.48 11.63 4.87
CA HIS A 60 -5.85 12.89 5.23
C HIS A 60 -6.79 14.09 5.06
N ALA A 61 -7.56 14.14 3.97
CA ALA A 61 -8.56 15.17 3.75
C ALA A 61 -9.66 15.13 4.82
N MET A 62 -10.16 13.92 5.14
CA MET A 62 -11.15 13.72 6.19
C MET A 62 -10.64 14.18 7.57
N LEU A 63 -9.40 13.86 7.93
CA LEU A 63 -8.81 14.26 9.21
C LEU A 63 -8.64 15.78 9.32
N LYS A 64 -8.22 16.44 8.23
CA LYS A 64 -8.14 17.91 8.18
C LYS A 64 -9.52 18.55 8.34
N ALA A 65 -10.54 18.00 7.69
CA ALA A 65 -11.91 18.50 7.78
C ALA A 65 -12.51 18.32 9.19
N ALA A 66 -12.17 17.23 9.88
CA ALA A 66 -12.62 17.00 11.25
C ALA A 66 -12.07 18.05 12.24
N GLY A 67 -10.85 18.58 11.99
CA GLY A 67 -10.27 19.68 12.76
C GLY A 67 -10.00 19.37 14.23
N ASN A 68 -10.11 18.11 14.62
CA ASN A 68 -9.90 17.62 15.98
C ASN A 68 -9.39 16.18 15.96
N TRP A 69 -9.07 15.66 17.13
CA TRP A 69 -8.68 14.27 17.32
C TRP A 69 -9.75 13.29 16.82
N VAL A 70 -9.32 12.29 16.05
CA VAL A 70 -10.15 11.18 15.57
C VAL A 70 -9.47 9.87 15.97
N PRO A 71 -10.13 8.97 16.73
CA PRO A 71 -9.60 7.64 16.99
C PRO A 71 -9.73 6.77 15.73
N LEU A 72 -8.60 6.24 15.24
CA LEU A 72 -8.54 5.41 14.02
C LEU A 72 -8.31 3.92 14.30
N GLY A 73 -8.29 3.54 15.58
CA GLY A 73 -7.90 2.20 16.05
C GLY A 73 -6.80 2.27 17.09
#